data_AF-A0A7L4GRF6-F1
#
_entry.id   AF-A0A7L4GRF6-F1
#
_cell.length_a   1.000
_cell.length_b   1.000
_cell.length_c   1.000
_cell.angle_alpha   90.00
_cell.angle_beta   90.00
_cell.angle_gamma   90.00
#
_symmetry.space_group_name_H-M   'P 1'
#
loop_
_entity.id
_entity.type
_entity.pdbx_description
1 polymer ?
#
loop_
_entity_poly.entity_id
_entity_poly.type
_entity_poly.pdbx_seq_one_letter_code
_entity_poly.pdbx_strand_id
1 'polypeptide(L)'
;AEWCAPGAAPAAMEAREPLQELRGALRAVLARVREGEPGEGREPFELPRFWDALGQTFKVTSQEATKLSLAFSRPPPTSAEDCRKLSEDVQNAILAVATVYYWLPKGQGTTLRKMVRDATTEVVEGMIQLTETILSTPLESLSQEQLVSTGGVWEACEQVSNLPQGEYNQAAVVSVLAACLGVVKDALEEMEHALVEGQDPYSDIMEDEELGFRGNRDTYWSEADRKLLSSCMGLMKASKACLKKVLGVVKAYGKADSPEQIAQLDDLADIAKEISPSVDELALSMYPPMNQLSVRLHVNTQEAFLMNFLHFCRTSHVCPPSEEGWVQFLSGAVDHNMNKIKNFTQGQL
;
A
#
# COMPACT_ATOMS: atom_id res chain seq x y z
N ALA A 1 30.35 21.15 -47.07
CA ALA A 1 29.48 20.15 -46.41
C ALA A 1 30.05 19.96 -45.01
N GLU A 2 29.21 20.21 -44.02
CA GLU A 2 29.55 20.66 -42.66
C GLU A 2 30.50 19.74 -41.88
N TRP A 3 31.43 20.38 -41.18
CA TRP A 3 32.31 19.80 -40.19
C TRP A 3 31.52 19.55 -38.90
N CYS A 4 31.41 18.30 -38.45
CA CYS A 4 31.06 18.00 -37.06
C CYS A 4 32.18 18.56 -36.15
N ALA A 5 31.82 19.51 -35.28
CA ALA A 5 32.75 20.08 -34.31
C ALA A 5 33.16 19.02 -33.27
N PRO A 6 34.46 18.79 -33.01
CA PRO A 6 34.94 17.83 -32.00
C PRO A 6 34.69 18.26 -30.53
N GLY A 7 34.03 19.40 -30.30
CA GLY A 7 33.88 20.03 -28.97
C GLY A 7 32.56 19.79 -28.24
N ALA A 8 31.59 19.08 -28.85
CA ALA A 8 30.26 18.91 -28.24
C ALA A 8 30.21 17.82 -27.16
N ALA A 9 31.03 16.76 -27.28
CA ALA A 9 31.04 15.64 -26.35
C ALA A 9 31.59 15.94 -24.94
N PRO A 10 32.69 16.72 -24.76
CA PRO A 10 33.19 17.07 -23.43
C PRO A 10 32.24 18.02 -22.68
N ALA A 11 31.68 19.02 -23.36
CA ALA A 11 30.78 20.00 -22.77
C ALA A 11 29.42 19.37 -22.34
N ALA A 12 28.91 18.41 -23.11
CA ALA A 12 27.70 17.66 -22.75
C ALA A 12 27.93 16.73 -21.54
N MET A 13 29.16 16.27 -21.33
CA MET A 13 29.53 15.43 -20.19
C MET A 13 29.74 16.28 -18.91
N GLU A 14 30.39 17.43 -19.01
CA GLU A 14 30.52 18.41 -17.92
C GLU A 14 29.16 18.98 -17.47
N ALA A 15 28.23 19.18 -18.41
CA ALA A 15 26.87 19.64 -18.09
C ALA A 15 26.03 18.59 -17.33
N ARG A 16 26.45 17.32 -17.24
CA ARG A 16 25.71 16.24 -16.58
C ARG A 16 26.29 15.83 -15.22
N GLU A 17 27.48 16.29 -14.87
CA GLU A 17 28.09 16.04 -13.56
C GLU A 17 27.19 16.50 -12.39
N PRO A 18 26.57 17.70 -12.41
CA PRO A 18 25.69 18.12 -11.33
C PRO A 18 24.45 17.22 -11.14
N LEU A 19 23.94 16.62 -12.22
CA LEU A 19 22.83 15.65 -12.14
C LEU A 19 23.26 14.32 -11.50
N GLN A 20 24.52 13.91 -11.69
CA GLN A 20 25.04 12.72 -11.03
C GLN A 20 25.19 12.94 -9.52
N GLU A 21 25.68 14.12 -9.12
CA GLU A 21 25.75 14.55 -7.72
C GLU A 21 24.36 14.64 -7.10
N LEU A 22 23.41 15.29 -7.80
CA LEU A 22 22.01 15.36 -7.39
C LEU A 22 21.43 13.97 -7.11
N ARG A 23 21.58 13.03 -8.04
CA ARG A 23 21.10 11.65 -7.86
C ARG A 23 21.69 11.01 -6.60
N GLY A 24 22.99 11.22 -6.34
CA GLY A 24 23.65 10.77 -5.12
C GLY A 24 23.03 11.38 -3.86
N ALA A 25 22.82 12.69 -3.86
CA ALA A 25 22.18 13.42 -2.77
C ALA A 25 20.75 12.96 -2.50
N LEU A 26 19.93 12.78 -3.55
CA LEU A 26 18.55 12.30 -3.44
C LEU A 26 18.49 10.89 -2.83
N ARG A 27 19.38 9.98 -3.25
CA ARG A 27 19.47 8.64 -2.65
C ARG A 27 19.88 8.67 -1.19
N ALA A 28 20.77 9.59 -0.80
CA ALA A 28 21.13 9.78 0.60
C ALA A 28 19.95 10.31 1.43
N VAL A 29 19.14 11.25 0.89
CA VAL A 29 17.90 11.71 1.54
C VAL A 29 16.91 10.56 1.67
N LEU A 30 16.70 9.77 0.61
CA LEU A 30 15.81 8.61 0.61
C LEU A 30 16.19 7.60 1.71
N ALA A 31 17.47 7.25 1.82
CA ALA A 31 17.96 6.34 2.85
C ALA A 31 17.61 6.86 4.26
N ARG A 32 17.86 8.16 4.53
CA ARG A 32 17.55 8.77 5.83
C ARG A 32 16.05 8.79 6.14
N VAL A 33 15.20 9.13 5.16
CA VAL A 33 13.74 9.14 5.34
C VAL A 33 13.22 7.73 5.66
N ARG A 34 13.78 6.70 5.02
CA ARG A 34 13.43 5.29 5.28
C ARG A 34 13.91 4.80 6.65
N GLU A 35 15.09 5.21 7.10
CA GLU A 35 15.60 4.92 8.45
C GLU A 35 14.68 5.48 9.55
N GLY A 36 14.00 6.61 9.28
CA GLY A 36 12.93 7.11 10.14
C GLY A 36 13.39 7.72 11.46
N GLU A 37 14.68 8.07 11.56
CA GLU A 37 15.30 8.71 12.72
C GLU A 37 14.46 9.91 13.20
N PRO A 38 14.18 10.04 14.50
CA PRO A 38 13.29 11.07 15.01
C PRO A 38 13.91 12.46 14.85
N GLY A 39 13.18 13.38 14.23
CA GLY A 39 13.26 14.77 14.66
C GLY A 39 12.70 14.87 16.07
N GLU A 40 13.47 15.43 17.01
CA GLU A 40 12.90 16.03 18.22
C GLU A 40 11.95 17.12 17.71
N GLY A 41 10.64 16.84 17.72
CA GLY A 41 9.64 17.74 17.16
C GLY A 41 9.83 19.15 17.73
N ARG A 42 9.74 20.17 16.88
CA ARG A 42 9.74 21.56 17.37
C ARG A 42 8.44 21.78 18.14
N GLU A 43 8.52 21.93 19.46
CA GLU A 43 7.37 22.38 20.25
C GLU A 43 7.19 23.90 20.15
N PRO A 44 5.94 24.40 20.07
CA PRO A 44 4.68 23.65 19.96
C PRO A 44 4.39 23.20 18.51
N PHE A 45 3.94 21.94 18.35
CA PHE A 45 3.51 21.40 17.06
C PHE A 45 2.09 21.88 16.73
N GLU A 46 1.92 22.50 15.57
CA GLU A 46 0.63 22.97 15.05
C GLU A 46 0.25 22.16 13.81
N LEU A 47 -0.76 21.29 13.96
CA LEU A 47 -1.20 20.37 12.90
C LEU A 47 -1.60 21.10 11.59
N PRO A 48 -2.36 22.21 11.61
CA PRO A 48 -2.71 22.93 10.37
C PRO A 48 -1.47 23.48 9.66
N ARG A 49 -0.54 24.07 10.42
CA ARG A 49 0.71 24.63 9.87
C ARG A 49 1.59 23.54 9.26
N PHE A 50 1.63 22.35 9.85
CA PHE A 50 2.32 21.21 9.29
C PHE A 50 1.74 20.82 7.92
N TRP A 51 0.41 20.67 7.81
CA TRP A 51 -0.24 20.29 6.55
C TRP A 51 -0.06 21.35 5.46
N ASP A 52 -0.19 22.64 5.81
CA ASP A 52 0.08 23.74 4.89
C ASP A 52 1.52 23.69 4.37
N ALA A 53 2.50 23.54 5.26
CA ALA A 53 3.91 23.46 4.89
C ALA A 53 4.17 22.23 4.00
N LEU A 54 3.59 21.08 4.34
CA LEU A 54 3.75 19.85 3.58
C LEU A 54 3.21 20.03 2.16
N GLY A 55 1.98 20.51 2.02
CA GLY A 55 1.36 20.77 0.71
C GLY A 55 2.16 21.76 -0.14
N GLN A 56 2.70 22.83 0.46
CA GLN A 56 3.54 23.79 -0.27
C GLN A 56 4.86 23.16 -0.75
N THR A 57 5.54 22.39 0.10
CA THR A 57 6.81 21.74 -0.28
C THR A 57 6.62 20.71 -1.40
N PHE A 58 5.52 19.95 -1.40
CA PHE A 58 5.16 19.03 -2.49
C PHE A 58 4.87 19.80 -3.78
N LYS A 59 4.14 20.91 -3.71
CA LYS A 59 3.87 21.76 -4.87
C LYS A 59 5.15 22.35 -5.47
N VAL A 60 6.07 22.84 -4.65
CA VAL A 60 7.38 23.34 -5.10
C VAL A 60 8.16 22.21 -5.78
N THR A 61 8.17 21.01 -5.19
CA THR A 61 8.86 19.85 -5.77
C THR A 61 8.34 19.49 -7.16
N SER A 62 7.01 19.49 -7.36
CA SER A 62 6.40 19.29 -8.68
C SER A 62 6.80 20.36 -9.71
N GLN A 63 6.93 21.62 -9.26
CA GLN A 63 7.42 22.71 -10.12
C GLN A 63 8.88 22.53 -10.51
N GLU A 64 9.74 22.16 -9.55
CA GLU A 64 11.17 21.90 -9.83
C GLU A 64 11.35 20.68 -10.75
N ALA A 65 10.55 19.62 -10.59
CA ALA A 65 10.52 18.48 -11.52
C ALA A 65 10.22 18.94 -12.96
N THR A 66 9.24 19.82 -13.11
CA THR A 66 8.84 20.37 -14.42
C THR A 66 9.96 21.19 -15.04
N LYS A 67 10.60 22.08 -14.27
CA LYS A 67 11.72 22.90 -14.75
C LYS A 67 12.91 22.04 -15.15
N LEU A 68 13.27 21.07 -14.31
CA LEU A 68 14.34 20.12 -14.58
C LEU A 68 14.07 19.36 -15.88
N SER A 69 12.87 18.80 -16.02
CA SER A 69 12.45 18.11 -17.25
C SER A 69 12.56 19.02 -18.48
N LEU A 70 11.94 20.21 -18.44
CA LEU A 70 11.96 21.12 -19.60
C LEU A 70 13.35 21.58 -19.99
N ALA A 71 14.26 21.80 -19.02
CA ALA A 71 15.64 22.23 -19.29
C ALA A 71 16.42 21.23 -20.15
N PHE A 72 16.13 19.93 -20.03
CA PHE A 72 16.80 18.86 -20.77
C PHE A 72 15.99 18.33 -21.96
N SER A 73 14.89 18.99 -22.31
CA SER A 73 13.93 18.51 -23.32
C SER A 73 14.31 18.82 -24.77
N ARG A 74 15.14 19.85 -25.01
CA ARG A 74 15.51 20.30 -26.35
C ARG A 74 16.90 20.94 -26.35
N PRO A 75 17.63 20.91 -27.48
CA PRO A 75 18.84 21.70 -27.65
C PRO A 75 18.53 23.22 -27.69
N PRO A 76 19.49 24.08 -27.31
CA PRO A 76 20.85 23.75 -26.87
C PRO A 76 20.90 23.12 -25.47
N PRO A 77 21.93 22.31 -25.17
CA PRO A 77 22.10 21.73 -23.84
C PRO A 77 22.21 22.84 -22.78
N THR A 78 21.58 22.60 -21.63
CA THR A 78 21.64 23.49 -20.46
C THR A 78 23.10 23.76 -20.10
N SER A 79 23.44 25.01 -19.77
CA SER A 79 24.80 25.35 -19.34
C SER A 79 25.13 24.61 -18.04
N ALA A 80 26.42 24.36 -17.77
CA ALA A 80 26.83 23.70 -16.54
C ALA A 80 26.44 24.49 -15.27
N GLU A 81 26.41 25.83 -15.37
CA GLU A 81 25.96 26.72 -14.28
C GLU A 81 24.46 26.62 -14.04
N ASP A 82 23.66 26.65 -15.11
CA ASP A 82 22.21 26.50 -15.01
C ASP A 82 21.82 25.10 -14.54
N CYS A 83 22.53 24.06 -14.99
CA CYS A 83 22.33 22.69 -14.54
C CYS A 83 22.62 22.54 -13.04
N ARG A 84 23.71 23.15 -12.55
CA ARG A 84 24.04 23.17 -11.13
C ARG A 84 22.93 23.84 -10.33
N LYS A 85 22.46 25.01 -10.79
CA LYS A 85 21.38 25.73 -10.12
C LYS A 85 20.08 24.92 -10.08
N LEU A 86 19.66 24.32 -11.20
CA LEU A 86 18.47 23.45 -11.24
C LEU A 86 18.62 22.25 -10.30
N SER A 87 19.82 21.68 -10.23
CA SER A 87 20.13 20.56 -9.33
C SER A 87 20.03 20.99 -7.86
N GLU A 88 20.58 22.14 -7.51
CA GLU A 88 20.46 22.73 -6.18
C GLU A 88 19.00 23.03 -5.81
N ASP A 89 18.22 23.60 -6.72
CA ASP A 89 16.79 23.91 -6.51
C ASP A 89 15.98 22.63 -6.24
N VAL A 90 16.20 21.56 -7.01
CA VAL A 90 15.58 20.25 -6.79
C VAL A 90 16.00 19.65 -5.45
N GLN A 91 17.30 19.67 -5.14
CA GLN A 91 17.81 19.16 -3.87
C GLN A 91 17.19 19.92 -2.69
N ASN A 92 17.10 21.25 -2.77
CA ASN A 92 16.51 22.08 -1.75
C ASN A 92 15.02 21.80 -1.57
N ALA A 93 14.27 21.61 -2.66
CA ALA A 93 12.85 21.25 -2.61
C ALA A 93 12.64 19.90 -1.88
N ILE A 94 13.44 18.89 -2.23
CA ILE A 94 13.38 17.56 -1.61
C ILE A 94 13.81 17.61 -0.13
N LEU A 95 14.86 18.36 0.20
CA LEU A 95 15.27 18.57 1.58
C LEU A 95 14.18 19.28 2.39
N ALA A 96 13.44 20.21 1.79
CA ALA A 96 12.32 20.88 2.44
C ALA A 96 11.18 19.89 2.75
N VAL A 97 10.79 19.06 1.78
CA VAL A 97 9.79 17.98 1.97
C VAL A 97 10.21 17.04 3.12
N ALA A 98 11.45 16.53 3.09
CA ALA A 98 11.96 15.67 4.15
C ALA A 98 12.00 16.38 5.51
N THR A 99 12.39 17.67 5.53
CA THR A 99 12.42 18.47 6.76
C THR A 99 11.03 18.63 7.37
N VAL A 100 10.01 18.91 6.55
CA VAL A 100 8.63 19.02 7.03
C VAL A 100 8.11 17.68 7.54
N TYR A 101 8.43 16.56 6.89
CA TYR A 101 8.14 15.23 7.43
C TYR A 101 8.67 15.05 8.86
N TYR A 102 9.91 15.46 9.13
CA TYR A 102 10.50 15.37 10.47
C TYR A 102 9.87 16.32 11.50
N TRP A 103 9.02 17.27 11.10
CA TRP A 103 8.26 18.07 12.07
C TRP A 103 7.14 17.26 12.73
N LEU A 104 6.68 16.17 12.11
CA LEU A 104 5.57 15.35 12.62
C LEU A 104 6.01 14.51 13.84
N PRO A 105 5.53 14.82 15.06
CA PRO A 105 5.91 14.10 16.26
C PRO A 105 5.37 12.67 16.24
N LYS A 106 6.10 11.73 16.86
CA LYS A 106 5.61 10.35 17.05
C LYS A 106 4.30 10.31 17.85
N GLY A 107 4.11 11.27 18.76
CA GLY A 107 2.90 11.40 19.56
C GLY A 107 1.62 11.69 18.75
N GLN A 108 1.72 11.99 17.44
CA GLN A 108 0.56 12.14 16.56
C GLN A 108 0.09 10.81 15.93
N GLY A 109 0.74 9.69 16.28
CA GLY A 109 0.40 8.35 15.81
C GLY A 109 1.38 7.81 14.77
N THR A 110 1.70 6.53 14.89
CA THR A 110 2.65 5.85 14.00
C THR A 110 2.05 5.57 12.64
N THR A 111 0.74 5.33 12.56
CA THR A 111 0.03 5.09 11.29
C THR A 111 0.04 6.34 10.42
N LEU A 112 -0.36 7.49 10.97
CA LEU A 112 -0.28 8.77 10.26
C LEU A 112 1.15 9.08 9.82
N ARG A 113 2.12 8.94 10.73
CA ARG A 113 3.53 9.19 10.43
C ARG A 113 4.06 8.29 9.34
N LYS A 114 3.65 7.01 9.31
CA LYS A 114 3.98 6.07 8.24
C LYS A 114 3.42 6.54 6.91
N MET A 115 2.15 6.95 6.83
CA MET A 115 1.56 7.46 5.58
C MET A 115 2.31 8.67 5.03
N VAL A 116 2.64 9.64 5.89
CA VAL A 116 3.41 10.83 5.46
C VAL A 116 4.81 10.45 5.01
N ARG A 117 5.47 9.53 5.72
CA ARG A 117 6.80 9.02 5.34
C ARG A 117 6.76 8.33 3.98
N ASP A 118 5.76 7.48 3.76
CA ASP A 118 5.63 6.70 2.53
C ASP A 118 5.36 7.66 1.34
N ALA A 119 4.47 8.65 1.49
CA ALA A 119 4.28 9.72 0.48
C ALA A 119 5.56 10.55 0.22
N THR A 120 6.32 10.88 1.27
CA THR A 120 7.62 11.57 1.15
C THR A 120 8.61 10.70 0.35
N THR A 121 8.62 9.40 0.63
CA THR A 121 9.50 8.41 -0.02
C THR A 121 9.17 8.29 -1.51
N GLU A 122 7.89 8.21 -1.87
CA GLU A 122 7.42 8.15 -3.26
C GLU A 122 7.85 9.38 -4.08
N VAL A 123 7.75 10.59 -3.52
CA VAL A 123 8.20 11.82 -4.20
C VAL A 123 9.71 11.82 -4.44
N VAL A 124 10.50 11.39 -3.46
CA VAL A 124 11.96 11.30 -3.61
C VAL A 124 12.34 10.25 -4.65
N GLU A 125 11.68 9.09 -4.65
CA GLU A 125 11.87 8.02 -5.64
C GLU A 125 11.52 8.49 -7.06
N GLY A 126 10.38 9.17 -7.22
CA GLY A 126 9.99 9.77 -8.50
C GLY A 126 11.04 10.76 -9.02
N MET A 127 11.58 11.61 -8.14
CA MET A 127 12.62 12.57 -8.52
C MET A 127 13.94 11.89 -8.90
N ILE A 128 14.32 10.80 -8.21
CA ILE A 128 15.46 9.97 -8.59
C ILE A 128 15.25 9.38 -9.97
N GLN A 129 14.07 8.81 -10.23
CA GLN A 129 13.73 8.21 -11.52
C GLN A 129 13.79 9.24 -12.65
N LEU A 130 13.21 10.43 -12.46
CA LEU A 130 13.31 11.53 -13.44
C LEU A 130 14.77 11.91 -13.73
N THR A 131 15.59 12.04 -12.69
CA THR A 131 17.02 12.37 -12.84
C THR A 131 17.76 11.28 -13.62
N GLU A 132 17.47 10.00 -13.34
CA GLU A 132 18.05 8.85 -14.05
C GLU A 132 17.63 8.79 -15.52
N THR A 133 16.37 9.07 -15.82
CA THR A 133 15.86 9.14 -17.20
C THR A 133 16.56 10.25 -17.98
N ILE A 134 16.73 11.44 -17.39
CA ILE A 134 17.45 12.56 -18.03
C ILE A 134 18.92 12.18 -18.29
N LEU A 135 19.59 11.54 -17.32
CA LEU A 135 20.97 11.09 -17.47
C LEU A 135 21.14 10.02 -18.57
N SER A 136 20.11 9.19 -18.79
CA SER A 136 20.15 8.08 -19.75
C SER A 136 19.67 8.46 -21.15
N THR A 137 18.88 9.53 -21.29
CA THR A 137 18.29 9.96 -22.57
C THR A 137 19.26 10.86 -23.37
N PRO A 138 19.40 10.67 -24.70
CA PRO A 138 20.11 11.60 -25.58
C PRO A 138 19.40 12.97 -25.67
N LEU A 139 20.16 14.07 -25.63
CA LEU A 139 19.69 15.47 -25.63
C LEU A 139 19.11 15.96 -26.98
N GLU A 140 18.42 15.09 -27.72
CA GLU A 140 17.93 15.39 -29.07
C GLU A 140 16.47 15.87 -29.07
N SER A 141 15.62 15.28 -28.20
CA SER A 141 14.23 15.68 -28.03
C SER A 141 13.62 15.13 -26.73
N LEU A 142 12.50 15.72 -26.31
CA LEU A 142 11.73 15.28 -25.16
C LEU A 142 11.26 13.83 -25.37
N SER A 143 11.83 12.90 -24.61
CA SER A 143 11.48 11.48 -24.73
C SER A 143 10.16 11.17 -24.02
N GLN A 144 9.47 10.13 -24.49
CA GLN A 144 8.28 9.62 -23.82
C GLN A 144 8.61 9.17 -22.39
N GLU A 145 9.78 8.56 -22.17
CA GLU A 145 10.25 8.15 -20.84
C GLU A 145 10.40 9.35 -19.89
N GLN A 146 10.89 10.47 -20.40
CA GLN A 146 11.02 11.69 -19.60
C GLN A 146 9.65 12.28 -19.24
N LEU A 147 8.69 12.25 -20.16
CA LEU A 147 7.31 12.66 -19.88
C LEU A 147 6.65 11.75 -18.84
N VAL A 148 6.82 10.44 -18.95
CA VAL A 148 6.28 9.45 -18.00
C VAL A 148 6.89 9.64 -16.62
N SER A 149 8.22 9.76 -16.52
CA SER A 149 8.89 10.00 -15.24
C SER A 149 8.51 11.34 -14.61
N THR A 150 8.38 12.40 -15.40
CA THR A 150 7.87 13.71 -14.91
C THR A 150 6.45 13.57 -14.37
N GLY A 151 5.57 12.88 -15.11
CA GLY A 151 4.20 12.60 -14.68
C GLY A 151 4.12 11.78 -13.40
N GLY A 152 5.03 10.82 -13.21
CA GLY A 152 5.14 10.05 -11.96
C GLY A 152 5.46 10.93 -10.75
N VAL A 153 6.35 11.94 -10.91
CA VAL A 153 6.61 12.91 -9.82
C VAL A 153 5.36 13.74 -9.52
N TRP A 154 4.61 14.15 -10.56
CA TRP A 154 3.38 14.90 -10.36
C TRP A 154 2.32 14.10 -9.61
N GLU A 155 2.10 12.85 -10.02
CA GLU A 155 1.15 11.95 -9.35
C GLU A 155 1.52 11.75 -7.87
N ALA A 156 2.80 11.47 -7.58
CA ALA A 156 3.30 11.37 -6.21
C ALA A 156 3.11 12.68 -5.42
N CYS A 157 3.29 13.83 -6.07
CA CYS A 157 3.07 15.13 -5.43
C CYS A 157 1.58 15.41 -5.17
N GLU A 158 0.69 14.98 -6.07
CA GLU A 158 -0.76 15.15 -5.95
C GLU A 158 -1.36 14.23 -4.88
N GLN A 159 -0.77 13.05 -4.66
CA GLN A 159 -1.19 12.10 -3.62
C GLN A 159 -1.20 12.72 -2.21
N VAL A 160 -0.42 13.78 -1.95
CA VAL A 160 -0.46 14.51 -0.67
C VAL A 160 -1.86 15.02 -0.32
N SER A 161 -2.67 15.33 -1.34
CA SER A 161 -4.05 15.80 -1.17
C SER A 161 -5.01 14.70 -0.69
N ASN A 162 -4.63 13.43 -0.89
CA ASN A 162 -5.38 12.26 -0.43
C ASN A 162 -4.97 11.82 0.99
N LEU A 163 -3.91 12.40 1.55
CA LEU A 163 -3.57 12.20 2.95
C LEU A 163 -4.69 12.76 3.83
N PRO A 164 -4.87 12.24 5.06
CA PRO A 164 -5.90 12.70 5.99
C PRO A 164 -5.61 14.11 6.52
N GLN A 165 -5.76 15.12 5.66
CA GLN A 165 -5.50 16.53 5.96
C GLN A 165 -6.58 17.07 6.91
N GLY A 166 -6.19 17.35 8.15
CA GLY A 166 -7.08 17.97 9.15
C GLY A 166 -7.74 17.00 10.14
N GLU A 167 -7.51 15.70 10.01
CA GLU A 167 -7.95 14.71 11.00
C GLU A 167 -6.72 14.09 11.70
N TYR A 168 -6.89 13.74 12.98
CA TYR A 168 -5.86 13.08 13.78
C TYR A 168 -5.58 11.65 13.27
N ASN A 169 -4.73 10.89 13.96
CA ASN A 169 -4.36 9.50 13.63
C ASN A 169 -5.56 8.59 13.26
N GLN A 170 -6.74 8.87 13.82
CA GLN A 170 -8.01 8.21 13.48
C GLN A 170 -8.23 8.06 11.97
N ALA A 171 -8.02 9.12 11.20
CA ALA A 171 -8.29 9.11 9.77
C ALA A 171 -7.30 8.26 8.99
N ALA A 172 -6.04 8.26 9.42
CA ALA A 172 -5.02 7.37 8.88
C ALA A 172 -5.40 5.90 9.12
N VAL A 173 -5.88 5.57 10.32
CA VAL A 173 -6.36 4.22 10.67
C VAL A 173 -7.62 3.84 9.89
N VAL A 174 -8.53 4.79 9.68
CA VAL A 174 -9.70 4.62 8.82
C VAL A 174 -9.29 4.28 7.39
N SER A 175 -8.29 4.96 6.84
CA SER A 175 -7.76 4.68 5.49
C SER A 175 -7.14 3.29 5.40
N VAL A 176 -6.36 2.87 6.41
CA VAL A 176 -5.81 1.50 6.47
C VAL A 176 -6.92 0.46 6.50
N LEU A 177 -7.90 0.62 7.38
CA LEU A 177 -9.04 -0.30 7.50
C LEU A 177 -9.86 -0.38 6.20
N ALA A 178 -10.04 0.76 5.52
CA ALA A 178 -10.73 0.82 4.24
C ALA A 178 -9.94 0.10 3.13
N ALA A 179 -8.62 0.25 3.09
CA ALA A 179 -7.75 -0.45 2.14
C ALA A 179 -7.78 -1.98 2.37
N CYS A 180 -7.61 -2.44 3.61
CA CYS A 180 -7.74 -3.87 3.95
C CYS A 180 -9.13 -4.41 3.59
N LEU A 181 -10.19 -3.64 3.84
CA LEU A 181 -11.55 -4.00 3.46
C LEU A 181 -11.73 -4.10 1.94
N GLY A 182 -11.05 -3.24 1.15
CA GLY A 182 -11.01 -3.30 -0.31
C GLY A 182 -10.44 -4.63 -0.78
N VAL A 183 -9.21 -4.96 -0.36
CA VAL A 183 -8.54 -6.22 -0.74
C VAL A 183 -9.38 -7.45 -0.38
N VAL A 184 -9.98 -7.47 0.82
CA VAL A 184 -10.84 -8.59 1.23
C VAL A 184 -12.12 -8.69 0.40
N LYS A 185 -12.67 -7.58 -0.09
CA LYS A 185 -13.81 -7.61 -1.03
C LYS A 185 -13.38 -8.17 -2.37
N ASP A 186 -12.26 -7.71 -2.90
CA ASP A 186 -11.77 -8.10 -4.22
C ASP A 186 -11.48 -9.61 -4.23
N ALA A 187 -10.77 -10.14 -3.23
CA ALA A 187 -10.53 -11.58 -3.09
C ALA A 187 -11.82 -12.40 -2.92
N LEU A 188 -12.83 -11.86 -2.22
CA LEU A 188 -14.14 -12.50 -2.08
C LEU A 188 -14.88 -12.54 -3.41
N GLU A 189 -14.91 -11.43 -4.14
CA GLU A 189 -15.58 -11.31 -5.44
C GLU A 189 -14.90 -12.22 -6.46
N GLU A 190 -13.56 -12.25 -6.49
CA GLU A 190 -12.78 -13.16 -7.32
C GLU A 190 -13.12 -14.63 -7.05
N MET A 191 -13.16 -15.05 -5.77
CA MET A 191 -13.56 -16.42 -5.41
C MET A 191 -15.02 -16.73 -5.76
N GLU A 192 -15.93 -15.76 -5.59
CA GLU A 192 -17.33 -15.93 -6.00
C GLU A 192 -17.47 -16.11 -7.51
N HIS A 193 -16.73 -15.34 -8.31
CA HIS A 193 -16.66 -15.50 -9.76
C HIS A 193 -16.05 -16.85 -10.15
N ALA A 194 -14.93 -17.24 -9.54
CA ALA A 194 -14.25 -18.50 -9.82
C ALA A 194 -15.15 -19.71 -9.55
N LEU A 195 -15.97 -19.69 -8.48
CA LEU A 195 -16.91 -20.77 -8.16
C LEU A 195 -18.05 -20.93 -9.18
N VAL A 196 -18.44 -19.85 -9.84
CA VAL A 196 -19.45 -19.85 -10.91
C VAL A 196 -18.87 -20.38 -12.20
N GLU A 197 -17.66 -19.96 -12.56
CA GLU A 197 -17.00 -20.33 -13.83
C GLU A 197 -16.35 -21.71 -13.78
N GLY A 198 -15.80 -22.13 -12.63
CA GLY A 198 -15.10 -23.40 -12.43
C GLY A 198 -16.04 -24.60 -12.29
N GLN A 199 -17.21 -24.58 -12.92
CA GLN A 199 -18.04 -25.77 -13.07
C GLN A 199 -17.42 -26.70 -14.11
N ASP A 200 -17.23 -27.98 -13.76
CA ASP A 200 -16.77 -28.98 -14.72
C ASP A 200 -17.88 -29.20 -15.77
N PRO A 201 -17.66 -28.80 -17.05
CA PRO A 201 -18.64 -28.95 -18.12
C PRO A 201 -19.01 -30.40 -18.42
N TYR A 202 -18.25 -31.35 -17.87
CA TYR A 202 -18.39 -32.77 -18.09
C TYR A 202 -18.70 -33.55 -16.81
N SER A 203 -19.09 -32.86 -15.73
CA SER A 203 -19.44 -33.48 -14.44
C SER A 203 -20.55 -34.55 -14.54
N ASP A 204 -21.42 -34.46 -15.54
CA ASP A 204 -22.51 -35.41 -15.80
C ASP A 204 -22.11 -36.64 -16.65
N ILE A 205 -20.88 -36.68 -17.17
CA ILE A 205 -20.43 -37.79 -18.02
C ILE A 205 -19.83 -38.88 -17.12
N MET A 206 -20.52 -40.03 -17.04
CA MET A 206 -20.02 -41.19 -16.31
C MET A 206 -18.66 -41.64 -16.85
N GLU A 207 -17.71 -41.88 -15.95
CA GLU A 207 -16.38 -42.38 -16.29
C GLU A 207 -16.50 -43.81 -16.84
N ASP A 208 -16.00 -44.03 -18.06
CA ASP A 208 -15.94 -45.36 -18.68
C ASP A 208 -14.81 -46.16 -18.02
N GLU A 209 -15.15 -47.28 -17.38
CA GLU A 209 -14.19 -48.18 -16.70
C GLU A 209 -13.06 -48.66 -17.63
N GLU A 210 -13.26 -48.63 -18.95
CA GLU A 210 -12.29 -49.09 -19.95
C GLU A 210 -11.27 -48.00 -20.41
N LEU A 211 -11.58 -46.70 -20.22
CA LEU A 211 -10.76 -45.58 -20.72
C LEU A 211 -9.92 -44.86 -19.66
N GLY A 212 -10.02 -45.28 -18.38
CA GLY A 212 -9.27 -44.70 -17.27
C GLY A 212 -9.80 -43.34 -16.79
N PHE A 213 -9.25 -42.84 -15.67
CA PHE A 213 -9.66 -41.56 -15.07
C PHE A 213 -9.40 -40.38 -16.02
N ARG A 214 -10.33 -39.40 -16.05
CA ARG A 214 -10.12 -38.13 -16.77
C ARG A 214 -8.88 -37.42 -16.22
N GLY A 215 -7.86 -37.24 -17.06
CA GLY A 215 -6.58 -36.62 -16.67
C GLY A 215 -6.63 -35.12 -16.29
N ASN A 216 -7.82 -34.51 -16.20
CA ASN A 216 -8.01 -33.11 -15.83
C ASN A 216 -8.69 -32.92 -14.45
N ARG A 217 -8.88 -33.97 -13.65
CA ARG A 217 -9.54 -33.85 -12.33
C ARG A 217 -8.89 -32.81 -11.41
N ASP A 218 -7.57 -32.63 -11.53
CA ASP A 218 -6.80 -31.67 -10.73
C ASP A 218 -7.07 -30.21 -11.11
N THR A 219 -7.80 -29.95 -12.21
CA THR A 219 -8.19 -28.60 -12.66
C THR A 219 -9.57 -28.15 -12.18
N TYR A 220 -10.32 -29.02 -11.48
CA TYR A 220 -11.67 -28.71 -11.00
C TYR A 220 -11.84 -29.02 -9.52
N TRP A 221 -12.78 -28.31 -8.88
CA TRP A 221 -13.19 -28.64 -7.51
C TRP A 221 -14.06 -29.89 -7.46
N SER A 222 -13.68 -30.84 -6.61
CA SER A 222 -14.54 -31.97 -6.27
C SER A 222 -15.78 -31.53 -5.47
N GLU A 223 -16.76 -32.42 -5.33
CA GLU A 223 -17.93 -32.14 -4.47
C GLU A 223 -17.53 -31.92 -3.00
N ALA A 224 -16.50 -32.64 -2.53
CA ALA A 224 -15.96 -32.47 -1.19
C ALA A 224 -15.31 -31.08 -1.02
N ASP A 225 -14.57 -30.63 -2.02
CA ASP A 225 -13.95 -29.31 -2.03
C ASP A 225 -15.03 -28.22 -2.03
N ARG A 226 -16.08 -28.35 -2.84
CA ARG A 226 -17.20 -27.40 -2.86
C ARG A 226 -17.89 -27.24 -1.49
N LYS A 227 -18.05 -28.33 -0.74
CA LYS A 227 -18.60 -28.28 0.63
C LYS A 227 -17.66 -27.53 1.57
N LEU A 228 -16.35 -27.78 1.49
CA LEU A 228 -15.32 -27.09 2.28
C LEU A 228 -15.24 -25.59 1.92
N LEU A 229 -15.21 -25.26 0.62
CA LEU A 229 -15.19 -23.89 0.09
C LEU A 229 -16.34 -23.06 0.64
N SER A 230 -17.55 -23.62 0.72
CA SER A 230 -18.71 -22.89 1.26
C SER A 230 -18.47 -22.34 2.67
N SER A 231 -17.74 -23.09 3.51
CA SER A 231 -17.42 -22.67 4.88
C SER A 231 -16.24 -21.70 4.92
N CYS A 232 -15.24 -21.89 4.05
CA CYS A 232 -14.12 -20.95 3.89
C CYS A 232 -14.60 -19.57 3.39
N MET A 233 -15.52 -19.56 2.43
CA MET A 233 -16.21 -18.35 1.97
C MET A 233 -17.01 -17.68 3.10
N GLY A 234 -17.64 -18.48 3.97
CA GLY A 234 -18.29 -17.97 5.17
C GLY A 234 -17.34 -17.24 6.11
N LEU A 235 -16.12 -17.77 6.29
CA LEU A 235 -15.07 -17.14 7.08
C LEU A 235 -14.56 -15.84 6.42
N MET A 236 -14.28 -15.85 5.11
CA MET A 236 -13.89 -14.62 4.39
C MET A 236 -14.98 -13.53 4.48
N LYS A 237 -16.26 -13.93 4.40
CA LYS A 237 -17.40 -13.02 4.61
C LYS A 237 -17.42 -12.46 6.04
N ALA A 238 -17.07 -13.27 7.04
CA ALA A 238 -16.89 -12.81 8.40
C ALA A 238 -15.73 -11.81 8.50
N SER A 239 -14.59 -12.04 7.83
CA SER A 239 -13.47 -11.09 7.75
C SER A 239 -13.92 -9.73 7.22
N LYS A 240 -14.64 -9.73 6.09
CA LYS A 240 -15.22 -8.51 5.51
C LYS A 240 -16.13 -7.80 6.50
N ALA A 241 -17.00 -8.53 7.19
CA ALA A 241 -17.93 -7.96 8.16
C ALA A 241 -17.22 -7.36 9.37
N CYS A 242 -16.16 -8.01 9.87
CA CYS A 242 -15.33 -7.52 10.98
C CYS A 242 -14.66 -6.20 10.60
N LEU A 243 -13.93 -6.16 9.48
CA LEU A 243 -13.28 -4.94 8.98
C LEU A 243 -14.31 -3.81 8.76
N LYS A 244 -15.46 -4.11 8.15
CA LYS A 244 -16.53 -3.12 7.92
C LYS A 244 -17.10 -2.56 9.23
N LYS A 245 -17.32 -3.41 10.23
CA LYS A 245 -17.86 -2.98 11.54
C LYS A 245 -16.83 -2.18 12.33
N VAL A 246 -15.58 -2.64 12.39
CA VAL A 246 -14.49 -1.92 13.07
C VAL A 246 -14.25 -0.57 12.41
N LEU A 247 -14.19 -0.50 11.07
CA LEU A 247 -14.14 0.76 10.33
C LEU A 247 -15.25 1.73 10.74
N GLY A 248 -16.49 1.24 10.89
CA GLY A 248 -17.63 2.05 11.32
C GLY A 248 -17.47 2.62 12.72
N VAL A 249 -17.05 1.79 13.69
CA VAL A 249 -16.88 2.26 15.08
C VAL A 249 -15.65 3.13 15.27
N VAL A 250 -14.56 2.92 14.52
CA VAL A 250 -13.41 3.82 14.50
C VAL A 250 -13.80 5.19 13.95
N LYS A 251 -14.63 5.25 12.90
CA LYS A 251 -15.17 6.53 12.39
C LYS A 251 -16.07 7.23 13.40
N ALA A 252 -16.90 6.47 14.12
CA ALA A 252 -17.90 7.04 15.03
C ALA A 252 -17.33 7.44 16.41
N TYR A 253 -16.38 6.66 16.94
CA TYR A 253 -15.92 6.76 18.34
C TYR A 253 -14.40 6.87 18.49
N GLY A 254 -13.63 6.77 17.40
CA GLY A 254 -12.18 6.94 17.42
C GLY A 254 -11.78 8.34 17.87
N LYS A 255 -10.90 8.40 18.87
CA LYS A 255 -10.37 9.64 19.41
C LYS A 255 -8.85 9.60 19.41
N ALA A 256 -8.23 10.78 19.40
CA ALA A 256 -6.79 10.94 19.43
C ALA A 256 -6.38 12.02 20.44
N ASP A 257 -7.15 12.15 21.53
CA ASP A 257 -6.98 13.20 22.53
C ASP A 257 -5.86 12.86 23.53
N SER A 258 -5.47 11.58 23.61
CA SER A 258 -4.46 11.06 24.53
C SER A 258 -3.52 10.06 23.85
N PRO A 259 -2.27 9.92 24.34
CA PRO A 259 -1.32 8.94 23.82
C PRO A 259 -1.86 7.50 23.83
N GLU A 260 -2.63 7.14 24.85
CA GLU A 260 -3.23 5.81 24.98
C GLU A 260 -4.27 5.53 23.88
N GLN A 261 -5.11 6.52 23.55
CA GLN A 261 -6.08 6.38 22.48
C GLN A 261 -5.40 6.28 21.11
N ILE A 262 -4.35 7.08 20.89
CA ILE A 262 -3.55 7.04 19.66
C ILE A 262 -2.90 5.66 19.49
N ALA A 263 -2.30 5.13 20.56
CA ALA A 263 -1.71 3.79 20.55
C ALA A 263 -2.75 2.71 20.24
N GLN A 264 -3.94 2.77 20.85
CA GLN A 264 -5.03 1.83 20.54
C GLN A 264 -5.49 1.90 19.08
N LEU A 265 -5.49 3.08 18.46
CA LEU A 265 -5.79 3.20 17.03
C LEU A 265 -4.68 2.56 16.18
N ASP A 266 -3.41 2.81 16.52
CA ASP A 266 -2.26 2.22 15.81
C ASP A 266 -2.27 0.69 15.91
N ASP A 267 -2.52 0.13 17.10
CA ASP A 267 -2.62 -1.32 17.31
C ASP A 267 -3.76 -1.93 16.47
N LEU A 268 -4.92 -1.25 16.38
CA LEU A 268 -6.02 -1.67 15.50
C LEU A 268 -5.61 -1.68 14.02
N ALA A 269 -4.87 -0.66 13.58
CA ALA A 269 -4.38 -0.59 12.22
C ALA A 269 -3.37 -1.71 11.91
N ASP A 270 -2.49 -2.03 12.86
CA ASP A 270 -1.48 -3.08 12.70
C ASP A 270 -2.10 -4.47 12.68
N ILE A 271 -3.04 -4.78 13.57
CA ILE A 271 -3.77 -6.05 13.53
C ILE A 271 -4.58 -6.17 12.22
N ALA A 272 -5.20 -5.09 11.74
CA ALA A 272 -5.98 -5.12 10.51
C ALA A 272 -5.14 -5.43 9.27
N LYS A 273 -3.88 -4.97 9.21
CA LYS A 273 -2.96 -5.23 8.08
C LYS A 273 -2.63 -6.71 7.91
N GLU A 274 -2.74 -7.52 8.96
CA GLU A 274 -2.52 -8.97 8.88
C GLU A 274 -3.73 -9.73 8.30
N ILE A 275 -4.93 -9.13 8.35
CA ILE A 275 -6.16 -9.78 7.90
C ILE A 275 -6.18 -9.92 6.36
N SER A 276 -5.81 -8.88 5.62
CA SER A 276 -5.93 -8.91 4.15
C SER A 276 -4.98 -9.90 3.48
N PRO A 277 -3.67 -9.98 3.81
CA PRO A 277 -2.78 -11.01 3.24
C PRO A 277 -3.21 -12.42 3.64
N SER A 278 -3.68 -12.62 4.87
CA SER A 278 -4.15 -13.94 5.32
C SER A 278 -5.42 -14.38 4.56
N VAL A 279 -6.30 -13.46 4.18
CA VAL A 279 -7.45 -13.76 3.29
C VAL A 279 -6.99 -14.12 1.87
N ASP A 280 -5.98 -13.43 1.35
CA ASP A 280 -5.41 -13.69 0.02
C ASP A 280 -4.77 -15.08 -0.04
N GLU A 281 -3.93 -15.42 0.95
CA GLU A 281 -3.33 -16.75 1.09
C GLU A 281 -4.39 -17.85 1.23
N LEU A 282 -5.47 -17.58 1.98
CA LEU A 282 -6.61 -18.49 2.05
C LEU A 282 -7.27 -18.65 0.67
N ALA A 283 -7.52 -17.56 -0.06
CA ALA A 283 -8.09 -17.60 -1.40
C ALA A 283 -7.24 -18.43 -2.37
N LEU A 284 -5.93 -18.18 -2.41
CA LEU A 284 -4.99 -18.93 -3.23
C LEU A 284 -5.00 -20.43 -2.90
N SER A 285 -5.05 -20.79 -1.61
CA SER A 285 -5.09 -22.20 -1.17
C SER A 285 -6.37 -22.93 -1.57
N MET A 286 -7.43 -22.19 -1.91
CA MET A 286 -8.72 -22.73 -2.31
C MET A 286 -8.78 -23.12 -3.79
N TYR A 287 -7.84 -22.70 -4.65
CA TYR A 287 -7.85 -23.08 -6.07
C TYR A 287 -7.44 -24.55 -6.30
N PRO A 288 -7.93 -25.21 -7.36
CA PRO A 288 -7.49 -26.55 -7.72
C PRO A 288 -6.03 -26.62 -8.17
N PRO A 289 -5.28 -27.71 -7.88
CA PRO A 289 -5.68 -28.82 -7.02
C PRO A 289 -5.66 -28.41 -5.54
N MET A 290 -6.81 -28.52 -4.87
CA MET A 290 -7.00 -28.00 -3.52
C MET A 290 -6.37 -28.92 -2.48
N ASN A 291 -5.42 -28.40 -1.70
CA ASN A 291 -4.84 -29.11 -0.57
C ASN A 291 -5.60 -28.77 0.72
N GLN A 292 -6.41 -29.71 1.22
CA GLN A 292 -7.25 -29.52 2.41
C GLN A 292 -6.44 -29.23 3.69
N LEU A 293 -5.19 -29.70 3.80
CA LEU A 293 -4.31 -29.39 4.93
C LEU A 293 -3.82 -27.95 4.86
N SER A 294 -3.40 -27.48 3.67
CA SER A 294 -3.01 -26.08 3.46
C SER A 294 -4.17 -25.15 3.79
N VAL A 295 -5.36 -25.44 3.26
CA VAL A 295 -6.59 -24.67 3.54
C VAL A 295 -6.84 -24.60 5.04
N ARG A 296 -6.75 -25.73 5.76
CA ARG A 296 -6.91 -25.76 7.22
C ARG A 296 -5.90 -24.88 7.95
N LEU A 297 -4.64 -24.87 7.51
CA LEU A 297 -3.59 -24.03 8.09
C LEU A 297 -3.91 -22.54 7.90
N HIS A 298 -4.23 -22.11 6.68
CA HIS A 298 -4.57 -20.72 6.39
C HIS A 298 -5.85 -20.27 7.11
N VAL A 299 -6.84 -21.15 7.19
CA VAL A 299 -8.09 -20.91 7.94
C VAL A 299 -7.83 -20.71 9.44
N ASN A 300 -6.94 -21.50 10.07
CA ASN A 300 -6.59 -21.31 11.49
C ASN A 300 -5.85 -19.99 11.73
N THR A 301 -4.94 -19.62 10.84
CA THR A 301 -4.25 -18.33 10.88
C THR A 301 -5.26 -17.18 10.77
N GLN A 302 -6.21 -17.27 9.83
CA GLN A 302 -7.27 -16.30 9.65
C GLN A 302 -8.17 -16.16 10.88
N GLU A 303 -8.58 -17.27 11.51
CA GLU A 303 -9.33 -17.28 12.77
C GLU A 303 -8.60 -16.50 13.86
N ALA A 304 -7.32 -16.79 14.07
CA ALA A 304 -6.51 -16.16 15.11
C ALA A 304 -6.44 -14.64 14.91
N PHE A 305 -6.22 -14.16 13.68
CA PHE A 305 -6.21 -12.73 13.38
C PHE A 305 -7.56 -12.07 13.63
N LEU A 306 -8.66 -12.68 13.18
CA LEU A 306 -10.01 -12.12 13.37
C LEU A 306 -10.40 -12.06 14.85
N MET A 307 -10.12 -13.12 15.61
CA MET A 307 -10.43 -13.15 17.04
C MET A 307 -9.61 -12.13 17.82
N ASN A 308 -8.31 -12.00 17.50
CA ASN A 308 -7.48 -10.96 18.09
C ASN A 308 -8.00 -9.56 17.75
N PHE A 309 -8.37 -9.31 16.50
CA PHE A 309 -8.90 -8.03 16.04
C PHE A 309 -10.21 -7.65 16.74
N LEU A 310 -11.15 -8.58 16.85
CA LEU A 310 -12.42 -8.37 17.54
C LEU A 310 -12.21 -8.17 19.06
N HIS A 311 -11.31 -8.93 19.66
CA HIS A 311 -10.97 -8.78 21.08
C HIS A 311 -10.34 -7.40 21.37
N PHE A 312 -9.39 -6.98 20.55
CA PHE A 312 -8.75 -5.69 20.70
C PHE A 312 -9.74 -4.55 20.48
N CYS A 313 -10.56 -4.62 19.43
CA CYS A 313 -11.63 -3.65 19.20
C CYS A 313 -12.53 -3.51 20.44
N ARG A 314 -12.97 -4.63 21.01
CA ARG A 314 -13.85 -4.64 22.21
C ARG A 314 -13.22 -3.97 23.43
N THR A 315 -11.92 -4.14 23.62
CA THR A 315 -11.22 -3.64 24.81
C THR A 315 -10.68 -2.22 24.63
N SER A 316 -10.64 -1.72 23.40
CA SER A 316 -10.24 -0.36 23.06
C SER A 316 -11.35 0.68 23.30
N HIS A 317 -10.97 1.97 23.29
CA HIS A 317 -11.90 3.08 23.44
C HIS A 317 -12.92 3.22 22.30
N VAL A 318 -12.72 2.56 21.15
CA VAL A 318 -13.62 2.69 19.99
C VAL A 318 -14.89 1.85 20.11
N CYS A 319 -14.97 0.93 21.09
CA CYS A 319 -16.12 0.05 21.28
C CYS A 319 -16.84 0.36 22.59
N PRO A 320 -17.81 1.30 22.60
CA PRO A 320 -18.65 1.51 23.76
C PRO A 320 -19.57 0.30 24.01
N PRO A 321 -20.16 0.15 25.22
CA PRO A 321 -21.01 -0.99 25.56
C PRO A 321 -22.18 -1.26 24.59
N SER A 322 -22.67 -0.22 23.91
CA SER A 322 -23.71 -0.34 22.88
C SER A 322 -23.28 -1.13 21.64
N GLU A 323 -21.97 -1.24 21.39
CA GLU A 323 -21.39 -1.91 20.22
C GLU A 323 -20.96 -3.36 20.52
N GLU A 324 -20.90 -3.79 21.79
CA GLU A 324 -20.41 -5.14 22.15
C GLU A 324 -21.23 -6.28 21.51
N GLY A 325 -22.52 -6.07 21.28
CA GLY A 325 -23.42 -7.11 20.77
C GLY A 325 -23.01 -7.64 19.39
N TRP A 326 -22.56 -6.77 18.47
CA TRP A 326 -22.12 -7.23 17.15
C TRP A 326 -20.74 -7.88 17.20
N VAL A 327 -19.88 -7.49 18.14
CA VAL A 327 -18.57 -8.13 18.34
C VAL A 327 -18.76 -9.58 18.74
N GLN A 328 -19.66 -9.85 19.69
CA GLN A 328 -20.01 -11.21 20.11
C GLN A 328 -20.63 -12.03 18.97
N PHE A 329 -21.54 -11.42 18.21
CA PHE A 329 -22.14 -12.06 17.04
C PHE A 329 -21.10 -12.45 15.99
N LEU A 330 -20.17 -11.55 15.64
CA LEU A 330 -19.13 -11.83 14.65
C LEU A 330 -18.12 -12.86 15.15
N SER A 331 -17.77 -12.83 16.44
CA SER A 331 -16.91 -13.87 17.04
C SER A 331 -17.57 -15.24 16.90
N GLY A 332 -18.86 -15.36 17.25
CA GLY A 332 -19.61 -16.60 17.07
C GLY A 332 -19.75 -17.04 15.61
N ALA A 333 -19.83 -16.09 14.66
CA ALA A 333 -19.82 -16.41 13.23
C ALA A 333 -18.47 -16.98 12.75
N VAL A 334 -17.35 -16.46 13.28
CA VAL A 334 -16.02 -17.02 13.02
C VAL A 334 -15.94 -18.45 13.58
N ASP A 335 -16.27 -18.65 14.86
CA ASP A 335 -16.25 -19.97 15.50
C ASP A 335 -17.10 -21.00 14.75
N HIS A 336 -18.28 -20.61 14.31
CA HIS A 336 -19.20 -21.49 13.57
C HIS A 336 -18.59 -21.98 12.25
N ASN A 337 -18.02 -21.08 11.45
CA ASN A 337 -17.37 -21.46 10.19
C ASN A 337 -16.13 -22.32 10.45
N MET A 338 -15.36 -21.98 11.48
CA MET A 338 -14.19 -22.75 11.89
C MET A 338 -14.53 -24.18 12.30
N ASN A 339 -15.57 -24.38 13.09
CA ASN A 339 -16.02 -25.70 13.49
C ASN A 339 -16.49 -26.54 12.29
N LYS A 340 -17.17 -25.93 11.31
CA LYS A 340 -17.52 -26.62 10.06
C LYS A 340 -16.29 -27.06 9.27
N ILE A 341 -15.30 -26.17 9.11
CA ILE A 341 -14.07 -26.47 8.37
C ILE A 341 -13.28 -27.58 9.07
N LYS A 342 -13.18 -27.53 10.41
CA LYS A 342 -12.53 -28.58 11.22
C LYS A 342 -13.22 -29.94 11.02
N ASN A 343 -14.55 -29.98 10.94
CA ASN A 343 -15.30 -31.20 10.69
C ASN A 343 -15.06 -31.77 9.28
N PHE A 344 -15.03 -30.91 8.25
CA PHE A 344 -14.75 -31.34 6.88
C PHE A 344 -13.32 -31.85 6.66
N THR A 345 -12.37 -31.35 7.45
CA THR A 345 -10.94 -31.68 7.31
C THR A 345 -10.45 -32.70 8.36
N GLN A 346 -11.35 -33.31 9.13
CA GLN A 346 -10.98 -34.20 10.23
C GLN A 346 -10.27 -35.48 9.76
N GLY A 347 -10.60 -36.00 8.57
CA GLY A 347 -9.98 -37.21 8.00
C GLY A 347 -8.61 -36.98 7.33
N GLN A 348 -8.10 -35.74 7.33
CA GLN A 348 -6.79 -35.38 6.78
C GLN A 348 -5.69 -35.29 7.86
N LEU A 349 -6.09 -35.31 9.14
CA LEU A 349 -5.20 -35.41 10.31
C LEU A 349 -4.94 -36.88 10.62
#